data_AF-A0A0G1EZW5-F1
#
_entry.id   AF-A0A0G1EZW5-F1
#
_cell.length_a   1.000
_cell.length_b   1.000
_cell.length_c   1.000
_cell.angle_alpha   90.00
_cell.angle_beta   90.00
_cell.angle_gamma   90.00
#
_symmetry.space_group_name_H-M   'P 1'
#
loop_
_entity.id
_entity.type
_entity.pdbx_description
1 polymer ?
#
loop_
_entity_poly.entity_id
_entity_poly.type
_entity_poly.pdbx_seq_one_letter_code
_entity_poly.pdbx_strand_id
1 'polypeptide(L)'
;MRKTLTYSSFVIISLVVAAAFVTARTYTQLGVAVVLYPVLAYFVFKLLPRKAWKAPVVTVQFPTKSAQKAKTETAEVKREDVNVADIDKRAFLKLIGATGISFFLFSLLNRRAEVPFFGKSIAAESGISALTDSAGNKIDPAQQGPTDGYRISEIEDNETTFYGFTNKNGNWFVMKEDPETGSFRYSKGESNFPTNWTNRKYLKYDYFHNAFA
;
A
#
# COMPACT_ATOMS: atom_id res chain seq x y z
N MET A 1 5.76 25.43 -45.86
CA MET A 1 7.10 24.96 -45.41
C MET A 1 7.23 24.85 -43.89
N ARG A 2 6.78 25.80 -43.06
CA ARG A 2 6.90 25.68 -41.57
C ARG A 2 6.22 24.42 -40.99
N LYS A 3 5.05 24.04 -41.49
CA LYS A 3 4.30 22.87 -41.01
C LYS A 3 5.04 21.55 -41.32
N THR A 4 5.51 21.37 -42.57
CA THR A 4 6.27 20.17 -42.99
C THR A 4 7.60 20.02 -42.25
N LEU A 5 8.27 21.14 -41.93
CA LEU A 5 9.47 21.15 -41.08
C LEU A 5 9.16 20.71 -39.63
N THR A 6 8.00 21.11 -39.11
CA THR A 6 7.59 20.72 -37.74
C THR A 6 7.19 19.23 -37.68
N TYR A 7 6.52 18.71 -38.71
CA TYR A 7 6.17 17.28 -38.80
C TYR A 7 7.41 16.39 -38.97
N SER A 8 8.36 16.77 -39.83
CA SER A 8 9.61 16.03 -40.01
C SER A 8 10.47 16.06 -38.73
N SER A 9 10.58 17.22 -38.07
CA SER A 9 11.25 17.33 -36.78
C SER A 9 10.60 16.46 -35.70
N PHE A 10 9.27 16.37 -35.67
CA PHE A 10 8.56 15.49 -34.74
C PHE A 10 8.79 14.01 -35.01
N VAL A 11 8.80 13.59 -36.28
CA VAL A 11 9.11 12.19 -36.65
C VAL A 11 10.53 11.82 -36.24
N ILE A 12 11.50 12.71 -36.47
CA ILE A 12 12.90 12.50 -36.08
C ILE A 12 13.03 12.42 -34.55
N ILE A 13 12.42 13.34 -33.80
CA ILE A 13 12.45 13.34 -32.33
C ILE A 13 11.77 12.09 -31.78
N SER A 14 10.65 11.66 -32.37
CA SER A 14 9.95 10.44 -32.00
C SER A 14 10.82 9.19 -32.19
N LEU A 15 11.51 9.08 -33.33
CA LEU A 15 12.45 7.99 -33.60
C LEU A 15 13.64 8.00 -32.64
N VAL A 16 14.20 9.16 -32.34
CA VAL A 16 15.32 9.30 -31.40
C VAL A 16 14.90 8.88 -29.98
N VAL A 17 13.71 9.30 -29.54
CA VAL A 17 13.17 8.89 -28.23
C VAL A 17 12.91 7.38 -28.20
N ALA A 18 12.29 6.81 -29.25
CA ALA A 18 12.07 5.37 -29.34
C ALA A 18 13.39 4.57 -29.30
N ALA A 19 14.40 5.00 -30.06
CA ALA A 19 15.71 4.37 -30.06
C ALA A 19 16.40 4.49 -28.68
N ALA A 20 16.28 5.62 -28.00
CA ALA A 20 16.83 5.82 -26.66
C ALA A 20 16.19 4.86 -25.64
N PHE A 21 14.88 4.61 -25.73
CA PHE A 21 14.20 3.63 -24.87
C PHE A 21 14.58 2.17 -25.20
N VAL A 22 14.69 1.82 -26.49
CA VAL A 22 15.06 0.46 -26.92
C VAL A 22 16.51 0.12 -26.58
N THR A 23 17.40 1.12 -26.63
CA THR A 23 18.85 0.94 -26.41
C THR A 23 19.23 1.03 -24.93
N ALA A 24 18.34 1.55 -24.07
CA ALA A 24 18.62 1.71 -22.65
C ALA A 24 18.80 0.36 -21.96
N ARG A 25 20.06 0.03 -21.60
CA ARG A 25 20.40 -1.16 -20.81
C ARG A 25 20.56 -0.86 -19.32
N THR A 26 20.72 0.41 -18.95
CA THR A 26 20.93 0.84 -17.57
C THR A 26 19.83 1.80 -17.10
N TYR A 27 19.59 1.82 -15.78
CA TYR A 27 18.59 2.70 -15.16
C TYR A 27 18.90 4.19 -15.38
N THR A 28 20.18 4.56 -15.49
CA THR A 28 20.63 5.92 -15.81
C THR A 28 20.25 6.33 -17.24
N GLN A 29 20.42 5.44 -18.22
CA GLN A 29 19.99 5.69 -19.61
C GLN A 29 18.47 5.82 -19.74
N LEU A 30 17.72 5.03 -18.95
CA LEU A 30 16.27 5.11 -18.90
C LEU A 30 15.78 6.43 -18.28
N GLY A 31 16.46 6.91 -17.23
CA GLY A 31 16.18 8.22 -16.63
C GLY A 31 16.35 9.38 -17.63
N VAL A 32 17.40 9.35 -18.45
CA VAL A 32 17.63 10.35 -19.50
C VAL A 32 16.55 10.29 -20.59
N ALA A 33 16.11 9.09 -20.98
CA ALA A 33 15.03 8.91 -21.95
C ALA A 33 13.67 9.46 -21.44
N VAL A 34 13.39 9.33 -20.14
CA VAL A 34 12.18 9.89 -19.51
C VAL A 34 12.19 11.42 -19.54
N VAL A 35 13.34 12.06 -19.36
CA VAL A 35 13.46 13.54 -19.44
C VAL A 35 13.24 14.08 -20.86
N LEU A 36 13.47 13.25 -21.90
CA LEU A 36 13.18 13.62 -23.28
C LEU A 36 11.68 13.51 -23.65
N TYR A 37 10.88 12.82 -22.84
CA TYR A 37 9.45 12.61 -23.08
C TYR A 37 8.60 13.89 -23.01
N PRO A 38 8.79 14.83 -22.05
CA PRO A 38 8.14 16.14 -22.04
C PRO A 38 8.36 16.95 -23.32
N VAL A 39 9.54 16.84 -23.94
CA VAL A 39 9.86 17.51 -25.21
C VAL A 39 9.00 16.94 -26.33
N LEU A 40 8.86 15.61 -26.40
CA LEU A 40 7.97 14.95 -27.36
C LEU A 40 6.52 15.34 -27.13
N ALA A 41 6.06 15.34 -25.87
CA ALA A 41 4.70 15.75 -25.50
C ALA A 41 4.40 17.20 -25.92
N TYR A 42 5.36 18.12 -25.76
CA TYR A 42 5.22 19.50 -26.22
C TYR A 42 4.99 19.59 -27.74
N PHE A 43 5.73 18.81 -28.54
CA PHE A 43 5.51 18.77 -29.99
C PHE A 43 4.16 18.16 -30.36
N VAL A 44 3.69 17.12 -29.66
CA VAL A 44 2.35 16.54 -29.85
C VAL A 44 1.27 17.59 -29.60
N PHE A 45 1.33 18.31 -28.47
CA PHE A 45 0.37 19.37 -28.15
C PHE A 45 0.41 20.54 -29.15
N LYS A 46 1.57 20.81 -29.75
CA LYS A 46 1.74 21.84 -30.78
C LYS A 46 1.22 21.41 -32.15
N LEU A 47 1.26 20.11 -32.45
CA LEU A 47 0.86 19.53 -33.74
C LEU A 47 -0.62 19.13 -33.78
N LEU A 48 -1.22 18.81 -32.63
CA LEU A 48 -2.66 18.58 -32.53
C LEU A 48 -3.40 19.92 -32.70
N PRO A 49 -4.23 20.09 -33.74
CA PRO A 49 -5.03 21.30 -33.88
C PRO A 49 -5.96 21.35 -32.67
N ARG A 50 -5.83 22.39 -31.84
CA ARG A 50 -6.81 22.74 -30.81
C ARG A 50 -8.14 23.00 -31.51
N LYS A 51 -8.92 21.94 -31.74
CA LYS A 51 -10.30 22.04 -32.16
C LYS A 51 -11.01 22.67 -30.98
N ALA A 52 -11.19 23.99 -31.03
CA ALA A 52 -11.91 24.74 -30.03
C ALA A 52 -13.27 24.09 -29.84
N TRP A 53 -13.48 23.49 -28.67
CA TRP A 53 -14.78 23.00 -28.27
C TRP A 53 -15.71 24.21 -28.21
N LYS A 54 -16.60 24.37 -29.19
CA LYS A 54 -17.72 25.28 -29.04
C LYS A 54 -18.69 24.60 -28.06
N ALA A 55 -18.73 25.10 -26.83
CA ALA A 55 -19.79 24.74 -25.90
C ALA A 55 -21.13 25.30 -26.42
N PRO A 56 -22.22 24.51 -26.45
CA PRO A 56 -23.53 25.05 -26.79
C PRO A 56 -24.02 25.97 -25.65
N VAL A 57 -24.50 27.15 -26.01
CA VAL A 57 -25.13 28.10 -25.09
C VAL A 57 -26.44 27.50 -24.61
N VAL A 58 -26.56 27.26 -23.30
CA VAL A 58 -27.79 26.81 -22.66
C VAL A 58 -28.53 28.04 -22.13
N THR A 59 -29.65 28.39 -22.77
CA THR A 59 -30.56 29.42 -22.26
C THR A 59 -31.52 28.77 -21.27
N VAL A 60 -31.39 29.07 -19.97
CA VAL A 60 -32.28 28.56 -18.93
C VAL A 60 -33.47 29.52 -18.78
N GLN A 61 -34.68 29.07 -19.11
CA GLN A 61 -35.93 29.73 -18.74
C GLN A 61 -36.35 29.26 -17.34
N PHE A 62 -36.54 30.18 -16.40
CA PHE A 62 -37.08 29.89 -15.07
C PHE A 62 -38.60 30.06 -15.06
N PRO A 63 -39.39 29.08 -14.54
CA PRO A 63 -40.82 29.26 -14.36
C PRO A 63 -41.13 29.95 -13.02
N THR A 64 -41.86 31.07 -13.08
CA THR A 64 -42.47 31.75 -11.95
C THR A 64 -43.63 30.91 -11.40
N LYS A 65 -43.63 30.62 -10.09
CA LYS A 65 -44.71 29.92 -9.38
C LYS A 65 -46.02 30.71 -9.39
N SER A 66 -47.15 30.04 -9.69
CA SER A 66 -48.48 30.46 -9.25
C SER A 66 -49.40 29.25 -8.95
N ALA A 67 -50.03 29.36 -7.79
CA ALA A 67 -51.14 28.67 -7.12
C ALA A 67 -51.96 27.51 -7.77
N GLN A 68 -52.17 26.47 -6.94
CA GLN A 68 -53.39 25.66 -6.68
C GLN A 68 -54.29 25.18 -7.83
N LYS A 69 -54.43 23.84 -7.95
CA LYS A 69 -55.67 23.09 -7.58
C LYS A 69 -55.46 21.57 -7.63
N ALA A 70 -56.02 20.87 -6.65
CA ALA A 70 -56.06 19.41 -6.55
C ALA A 70 -57.21 18.80 -7.37
N LYS A 71 -56.98 17.64 -8.01
CA LYS A 71 -58.00 16.59 -8.22
C LYS A 71 -57.35 15.23 -8.56
N THR A 72 -58.07 14.19 -8.14
CA THR A 72 -57.74 12.79 -7.82
C THR A 72 -57.66 11.80 -9.00
N GLU A 73 -57.07 10.61 -8.73
CA GLU A 73 -57.17 9.30 -9.45
C GLU A 73 -56.42 9.19 -10.81
N THR A 74 -55.71 8.11 -11.19
CA THR A 74 -55.84 6.66 -10.94
C THR A 74 -54.45 5.99 -11.11
N ALA A 75 -54.23 4.85 -10.45
CA ALA A 75 -53.02 4.04 -10.58
C ALA A 75 -52.89 3.38 -11.96
N GLU A 76 -51.74 3.56 -12.61
CA GLU A 76 -51.23 2.63 -13.62
C GLU A 76 -49.70 2.57 -13.48
N VAL A 77 -49.19 1.42 -13.04
CA VAL A 77 -47.75 1.15 -12.93
C VAL A 77 -47.19 1.02 -14.35
N LYS A 78 -46.78 2.15 -14.95
CA LYS A 78 -45.83 2.12 -16.07
C LYS A 78 -44.47 1.74 -15.51
N ARG A 79 -43.97 0.57 -15.93
CA ARG A 79 -42.53 0.30 -15.87
C ARG A 79 -41.87 1.41 -16.66
N GLU A 80 -41.21 2.34 -15.96
CA GLU A 80 -40.28 3.26 -16.60
C GLU A 80 -39.18 2.40 -17.21
N ASP A 81 -39.27 2.18 -18.52
CA ASP A 81 -38.07 1.89 -19.30
C ASP A 81 -37.15 3.08 -19.05
N VAL A 82 -36.17 2.87 -18.16
CA VAL A 82 -35.13 3.84 -17.88
C VAL A 82 -34.37 4.00 -19.18
N ASN A 83 -34.81 4.97 -19.99
CA ASN A 83 -34.16 5.37 -21.22
C ASN A 83 -32.91 6.13 -20.81
N VAL A 84 -31.91 5.37 -20.35
CA VAL A 84 -30.56 5.86 -20.08
C VAL A 84 -30.07 6.42 -21.41
N ALA A 85 -30.03 7.75 -21.49
CA ALA A 85 -29.62 8.45 -22.69
C ALA A 85 -28.24 7.94 -23.13
N ASP A 86 -28.03 7.75 -24.44
CA ASP A 86 -26.77 7.23 -24.99
C ASP A 86 -25.55 8.06 -24.54
N ILE A 87 -25.78 9.32 -24.16
CA ILE A 87 -24.78 10.21 -23.58
C ILE A 87 -24.23 9.70 -22.24
N ASP A 88 -25.08 9.14 -21.38
CA ASP A 88 -24.69 8.64 -20.06
C ASP A 88 -23.93 7.33 -20.19
N LYS A 89 -24.34 6.46 -21.12
CA LYS A 89 -23.62 5.21 -21.45
C LYS A 89 -22.23 5.52 -21.98
N ARG A 90 -22.11 6.51 -22.86
CA ARG A 90 -20.82 6.94 -23.42
C ARG A 90 -19.95 7.64 -22.38
N ALA A 91 -20.52 8.44 -21.50
CA ALA A 91 -19.80 9.07 -20.40
C ALA A 91 -19.28 8.03 -19.42
N PHE A 92 -20.11 7.04 -19.05
CA PHE A 92 -19.75 5.92 -18.19
C PHE A 92 -18.64 5.05 -18.81
N LEU A 93 -18.75 4.70 -20.10
CA LEU A 93 -17.75 3.89 -20.78
C LEU A 93 -16.41 4.62 -20.91
N LYS A 94 -16.44 5.93 -21.14
CA LYS A 94 -15.24 6.78 -21.13
C LYS A 94 -14.62 6.87 -19.74
N LEU A 95 -15.44 6.96 -18.69
CA LEU A 95 -14.96 7.04 -17.31
C LEU A 95 -14.29 5.73 -16.90
N ILE A 96 -14.93 4.58 -17.13
CA ILE A 96 -14.35 3.27 -16.80
C ILE A 96 -13.11 3.00 -17.64
N GLY A 97 -13.14 3.31 -18.94
CA GLY A 97 -11.98 3.15 -19.81
C GLY A 97 -10.81 4.02 -19.36
N ALA A 98 -11.05 5.30 -19.07
CA ALA A 98 -10.00 6.22 -18.62
C ALA A 98 -9.45 5.82 -17.25
N THR A 99 -10.30 5.47 -16.29
CA THR A 99 -9.90 5.03 -14.95
C THR A 99 -9.14 3.71 -15.01
N GLY A 100 -9.61 2.74 -15.78
CA GLY A 100 -8.95 1.44 -15.96
C GLY A 100 -7.57 1.56 -16.62
N ILE A 101 -7.46 2.35 -17.69
CA ILE A 101 -6.16 2.64 -18.33
C ILE A 101 -5.24 3.40 -17.37
N SER A 102 -5.76 4.36 -16.61
CA SER A 102 -4.98 5.10 -15.60
C SER A 102 -4.47 4.18 -14.50
N PHE A 103 -5.30 3.25 -14.03
CA PHE A 103 -4.93 2.28 -12.99
C PHE A 103 -3.94 1.24 -13.52
N PHE A 104 -4.09 0.81 -14.77
CA PHE A 104 -3.14 -0.08 -15.44
C PHE A 104 -1.78 0.59 -15.65
N LEU A 105 -1.75 1.83 -16.12
CA LEU A 105 -0.52 2.62 -16.24
C LEU A 105 0.10 2.88 -14.86
N PHE A 106 -0.70 3.26 -13.87
CA PHE A 106 -0.26 3.40 -12.48
C PHE A 106 0.30 2.10 -11.93
N SER A 107 -0.29 0.94 -12.26
CA SER A 107 0.22 -0.37 -11.89
C SER A 107 1.55 -0.69 -12.59
N LEU A 108 1.70 -0.37 -13.87
CA LEU A 108 2.98 -0.55 -14.58
C LEU A 108 4.09 0.36 -14.05
N LEU A 109 3.75 1.61 -13.72
CA LEU A 109 4.70 2.57 -13.15
C LEU A 109 5.03 2.20 -11.69
N ASN A 110 4.05 1.75 -10.91
CA ASN A 110 4.24 1.31 -9.53
C ASN A 110 4.85 -0.08 -9.38
N ARG A 111 4.82 -0.93 -10.41
CA ARG A 111 5.58 -2.19 -10.42
C ARG A 111 7.10 -1.95 -10.35
N ARG A 112 7.57 -0.72 -10.60
CA ARG A 112 8.94 -0.25 -10.32
C ARG A 112 9.02 0.84 -9.24
N ALA A 113 7.89 1.26 -8.69
CA ALA A 113 7.81 2.15 -7.54
C ALA A 113 7.33 1.38 -6.30
N GLU A 114 7.77 0.13 -6.15
CA GLU A 114 8.09 -0.36 -4.82
C GLU A 114 9.17 0.58 -4.27
N VAL A 115 8.69 1.56 -3.49
CA VAL A 115 9.41 2.36 -2.50
C VAL A 115 10.49 3.33 -2.99
N PRO A 116 10.12 4.60 -3.23
CA PRO A 116 11.01 5.71 -2.89
C PRO A 116 10.44 6.64 -1.81
N PHE A 117 9.20 6.43 -1.35
CA PHE A 117 8.57 7.25 -0.29
C PHE A 117 8.44 6.57 1.08
N PHE A 118 8.83 5.30 1.19
CA PHE A 118 8.98 4.61 2.47
C PHE A 118 10.41 4.02 2.56
N GLY A 119 11.39 4.90 2.83
CA GLY A 119 12.55 4.55 3.65
C GLY A 119 13.63 3.59 3.14
N LYS A 120 13.87 3.41 1.83
CA LYS A 120 15.01 2.57 1.40
C LYS A 120 15.49 2.83 -0.04
N SER A 121 16.53 3.64 -0.21
CA SER A 121 17.32 3.67 -1.44
C SER A 121 18.84 3.60 -1.19
N ILE A 122 19.26 2.89 -0.13
CA ILE A 122 20.66 2.48 0.08
C ILE A 122 20.72 1.00 0.48
N ALA A 123 19.96 0.15 -0.21
CA ALA A 123 20.08 -1.32 -0.10
C ALA A 123 20.36 -1.95 -1.47
N ALA A 124 20.91 -1.18 -2.41
CA ALA A 124 21.14 -1.62 -3.79
C ALA A 124 22.55 -2.20 -4.04
N GLU A 125 23.42 -2.30 -3.04
CA GLU A 125 24.77 -2.86 -3.22
C GLU A 125 25.18 -3.95 -2.23
N SER A 126 24.42 -4.16 -1.16
CA SER A 126 24.56 -5.36 -0.34
C SER A 126 23.16 -5.80 0.05
N GLY A 127 22.82 -7.06 -0.24
CA GLY A 127 21.49 -7.65 -0.05
C GLY A 127 21.06 -7.80 1.42
N ILE A 128 21.47 -6.88 2.30
CA ILE A 128 21.09 -6.83 3.71
C ILE A 128 20.38 -5.50 3.93
N SER A 129 19.06 -5.61 3.94
CA SER A 129 18.12 -4.54 4.16
C SER A 129 18.11 -4.12 5.65
N ALA A 130 19.23 -3.63 6.19
CA ALA A 130 19.28 -3.15 7.57
C ALA A 130 18.33 -1.96 7.77
N LEU A 131 17.52 -1.99 8.83
CA LEU A 131 16.77 -0.83 9.27
C LEU A 131 17.76 0.14 9.93
N THR A 132 17.53 1.44 9.84
CA THR A 132 18.37 2.43 10.54
C THR A 132 17.48 3.41 11.27
N ASP A 133 17.91 3.87 12.46
CA ASP A 133 17.18 4.89 13.21
C ASP A 133 17.39 6.29 12.58
N SER A 134 16.70 7.30 13.11
CA SER A 134 16.81 8.69 12.65
C SER A 134 18.21 9.31 12.85
N ALA A 135 19.08 8.66 13.62
CA ALA A 135 20.48 9.04 13.83
C ALA A 135 21.45 8.24 12.94
N GLY A 136 20.94 7.33 12.09
CA GLY A 136 21.73 6.50 11.19
C GLY A 136 22.34 5.26 11.84
N ASN A 137 21.99 4.94 13.09
CA ASN A 137 22.43 3.70 13.72
C ASN A 137 21.73 2.52 13.06
N LYS A 138 22.49 1.47 12.79
CA LYS A 138 21.97 0.20 12.30
C LYS A 138 21.02 -0.39 13.35
N ILE A 139 19.73 -0.39 13.04
CA ILE A 139 18.71 -1.16 13.75
C ILE A 139 18.80 -2.59 13.21
N ASP A 140 19.05 -3.53 14.10
CA ASP A 140 18.77 -4.94 13.82
C ASP A 140 17.28 -5.18 14.08
N PRO A 141 16.42 -5.32 13.05
CA PRO A 141 15.01 -5.69 13.26
C PRO A 141 14.84 -7.02 13.98
N ALA A 142 15.88 -7.86 13.99
CA ALA A 142 15.93 -9.13 14.69
C ALA A 142 16.87 -9.05 15.89
N GLN A 143 16.91 -7.90 16.59
CA GLN A 143 17.53 -7.85 17.91
C GLN A 143 16.82 -8.87 18.80
N GLN A 144 17.47 -10.03 18.98
CA GLN A 144 16.83 -11.18 19.61
C GLN A 144 16.48 -10.83 21.05
N GLY A 145 15.18 -10.78 21.33
CA GLY A 145 14.69 -10.66 22.69
C GLY A 145 15.09 -11.89 23.50
N PRO A 146 15.23 -11.78 24.83
CA PRO A 146 15.62 -12.92 25.66
C PRO A 146 14.58 -14.05 25.68
N THR A 147 13.34 -13.79 25.23
CA THR A 147 12.26 -14.76 25.07
C THR A 147 12.05 -15.20 23.61
N ASP A 148 12.90 -14.74 22.69
CA ASP A 148 12.79 -15.14 21.28
C ASP A 148 13.06 -16.63 21.11
N GLY A 149 12.25 -17.25 20.25
CA GLY A 149 12.33 -18.69 19.98
C GLY A 149 11.69 -19.59 21.04
N TYR A 150 11.20 -19.04 22.15
CA TYR A 150 10.35 -19.79 23.07
C TYR A 150 8.91 -19.89 22.54
N ARG A 151 8.24 -20.99 22.86
CA ARG A 151 6.84 -21.28 22.53
C ARG A 151 6.15 -21.83 23.76
N ILE A 152 4.85 -21.56 23.86
CA ILE A 152 4.04 -22.08 24.95
C ILE A 152 3.99 -23.62 24.87
N SER A 153 4.15 -24.26 26.01
CA SER A 153 4.12 -25.72 26.14
C SER A 153 3.03 -26.17 27.08
N GLU A 154 2.83 -25.48 28.20
CA GLU A 154 1.79 -25.80 29.17
C GLU A 154 1.17 -24.55 29.78
N ILE A 155 -0.09 -24.66 30.20
CA ILE A 155 -0.84 -23.62 30.90
C ILE A 155 -1.53 -24.28 32.08
N GLU A 156 -1.40 -23.69 33.25
CA GLU A 156 -2.22 -24.02 34.39
C GLU A 156 -2.97 -22.77 34.84
N ASP A 157 -4.29 -22.83 34.81
CA ASP A 157 -5.16 -21.74 35.21
C ASP A 157 -6.04 -22.20 36.39
N ASN A 158 -5.61 -21.85 37.60
CA ASN A 158 -6.25 -22.19 38.88
C ASN A 158 -6.25 -20.93 39.78
N GLU A 159 -5.94 -21.05 41.07
CA GLU A 159 -5.76 -19.90 41.97
C GLU A 159 -4.57 -19.01 41.56
N THR A 160 -3.51 -19.59 41.02
CA THR A 160 -2.37 -18.86 40.47
C THR A 160 -2.13 -19.38 39.08
N THR A 161 -2.10 -18.50 38.09
CA THR A 161 -1.92 -18.89 36.69
C THR A 161 -0.44 -19.03 36.37
N PHE A 162 -0.07 -20.16 35.77
CA PHE A 162 1.28 -20.46 35.33
C PHE A 162 1.29 -20.71 33.82
N TYR A 163 2.28 -20.14 33.14
CA TYR A 163 2.51 -20.35 31.71
C TYR A 163 3.91 -20.89 31.51
N GLY A 164 4.02 -22.10 30.97
CA GLY A 164 5.28 -22.77 30.70
C GLY A 164 5.67 -22.62 29.24
N PHE A 165 6.89 -22.17 28.99
CA PHE A 165 7.42 -21.98 27.65
C PHE A 165 8.70 -22.78 27.47
N THR A 166 8.88 -23.39 26.30
CA THR A 166 10.10 -24.10 25.93
C THR A 166 10.61 -23.61 24.57
N ASN A 167 11.91 -23.70 24.35
CA ASN A 167 12.51 -23.45 23.04
C ASN A 167 12.98 -24.77 22.39
N LYS A 168 13.41 -24.69 21.13
CA LYS A 168 13.91 -25.83 20.35
C LYS A 168 15.12 -26.56 20.97
N ASN A 169 15.84 -25.91 21.89
CA ASN A 169 17.02 -26.47 22.55
C ASN A 169 16.67 -27.16 23.88
N GLY A 170 15.41 -27.10 24.34
CA GLY A 170 14.97 -27.67 25.61
C GLY A 170 15.10 -26.72 26.81
N ASN A 171 15.58 -25.49 26.59
CA ASN A 171 15.52 -24.45 27.61
C ASN A 171 14.07 -24.05 27.83
N TRP A 172 13.78 -23.58 29.03
CA TRP A 172 12.43 -23.23 29.42
C TRP A 172 12.37 -22.01 30.32
N PHE A 173 11.22 -21.37 30.35
CA PHE A 173 10.85 -20.46 31.42
C PHE A 173 9.39 -20.67 31.81
N VAL A 174 9.08 -20.39 33.08
CA VAL A 174 7.73 -20.37 33.61
C VAL A 174 7.42 -18.94 34.03
N MET A 175 6.32 -18.42 33.51
CA MET A 175 5.72 -17.16 33.94
C MET A 175 4.62 -17.46 34.94
N LYS A 176 4.70 -16.86 36.12
CA LYS A 176 3.68 -16.90 37.18
C LYS A 176 2.95 -15.57 37.20
N GLU A 177 1.63 -15.61 37.13
CA GLU A 177 0.74 -14.47 37.31
C GLU A 177 0.14 -14.51 38.72
N ASP A 178 0.29 -13.40 39.45
CA ASP A 178 -0.36 -13.20 40.74
C ASP A 178 -1.74 -12.56 40.52
N PRO A 179 -2.85 -13.25 40.83
CA PRO A 179 -4.20 -12.76 40.55
C PRO A 179 -4.59 -11.54 41.40
N GLU A 180 -3.96 -11.35 42.57
CA GLU A 180 -4.31 -10.25 43.47
C GLU A 180 -3.69 -8.93 42.99
N THR A 181 -2.44 -9.01 42.52
CA THR A 181 -1.67 -7.83 42.11
C THR A 181 -1.62 -7.63 40.60
N GLY A 182 -2.01 -8.64 39.81
CA GLY A 182 -1.84 -8.67 38.35
C GLY A 182 -0.36 -8.68 37.92
N SER A 183 0.55 -9.09 38.81
CA SER A 183 1.98 -9.00 38.58
C SER A 183 2.57 -10.30 38.04
N PHE A 184 3.51 -10.18 37.11
CA PHE A 184 4.19 -11.32 36.50
C PHE A 184 5.57 -11.53 37.11
N ARG A 185 5.91 -12.79 37.37
CA ARG A 185 7.25 -13.21 37.76
C ARG A 185 7.71 -14.39 36.91
N TYR A 186 9.02 -14.54 36.76
CA TYR A 186 9.64 -15.45 35.82
C TYR A 186 10.64 -16.35 36.54
N SER A 187 10.69 -17.61 36.13
CA SER A 187 11.74 -18.56 36.47
C SER A 187 12.21 -19.23 35.19
N LYS A 188 13.50 -19.54 35.04
CA LYS A 188 14.05 -20.15 33.83
C LYS A 188 14.99 -21.31 34.15
N GLY A 189 15.21 -22.17 33.18
CA GLY A 189 16.20 -23.23 33.24
C GLY A 189 16.61 -23.73 31.86
N GLU A 190 17.73 -24.46 31.80
CA GLU A 190 18.33 -24.90 30.54
C GLU A 190 17.83 -26.28 30.07
N SER A 191 17.18 -27.06 30.93
CA SER A 191 16.68 -28.41 30.58
C SER A 191 15.66 -28.95 31.59
N ASN A 192 15.09 -30.13 31.30
CA ASN A 192 14.15 -30.87 32.15
C ASN A 192 12.86 -30.09 32.49
N PHE A 193 12.23 -29.49 31.46
CA PHE A 193 10.97 -28.78 31.63
C PHE A 193 9.87 -29.60 32.34
N PRO A 194 9.61 -30.89 32.01
CA PRO A 194 8.51 -31.65 32.65
C PRO A 194 8.64 -31.78 34.18
N THR A 195 9.86 -32.00 34.68
CA THR A 195 10.14 -32.09 36.12
C THR A 195 9.97 -30.73 36.80
N ASN A 196 10.50 -29.67 36.19
CA ASN A 196 10.38 -28.31 36.72
C ASN A 196 8.94 -27.80 36.64
N TRP A 197 8.19 -28.18 35.61
CA TRP A 197 6.79 -27.86 35.46
C TRP A 197 5.95 -28.50 36.56
N THR A 198 6.20 -29.78 36.89
CA THR A 198 5.53 -30.44 38.01
C THR A 198 5.80 -29.71 39.33
N ASN A 199 7.02 -29.21 39.52
CA ASN A 199 7.45 -28.43 40.70
C ASN A 199 7.26 -26.91 40.56
N ARG A 200 6.51 -26.42 39.55
CA ARG A 200 6.42 -25.00 39.19
C ARG A 200 6.07 -24.07 40.35
N LYS A 201 5.25 -24.53 41.31
CA LYS A 201 4.82 -23.74 42.47
C LYS A 201 5.96 -23.38 43.43
N TYR A 202 7.04 -24.16 43.43
CA TYR A 202 8.17 -24.03 44.35
C TYR A 202 9.44 -23.47 43.68
N LEU A 203 9.36 -23.09 42.40
CA LEU A 203 10.46 -22.45 41.73
C LEU A 203 10.76 -21.06 42.31
N LYS A 204 12.00 -20.61 42.19
CA LYS A 204 12.37 -19.24 42.53
C LYS A 204 11.95 -18.32 41.38
N TYR A 205 11.05 -17.39 41.70
CA TYR A 205 10.50 -16.43 40.75
C TYR A 205 11.03 -15.03 41.01
N ASP A 206 11.32 -14.30 39.94
CA ASP A 206 11.82 -12.92 40.00
C ASP A 206 11.21 -12.06 38.88
N TYR A 207 11.49 -10.76 38.88
CA TYR A 207 11.14 -9.87 37.79
C TYR A 207 11.88 -10.26 36.50
N PHE A 208 11.29 -9.91 35.36
CA PHE A 208 11.83 -10.22 34.04
C PHE A 208 13.30 -9.80 33.88
N HIS A 209 13.64 -8.56 34.29
CA HIS A 209 15.00 -8.05 34.18
C HIS A 209 16.00 -8.83 35.04
N ASN A 210 15.60 -9.44 36.16
CA ASN A 210 16.48 -10.26 36.98
C ASN A 210 16.60 -11.69 36.43
N ALA A 211 15.51 -12.23 35.89
CA ALA A 211 15.48 -13.57 35.32
C ALA A 211 16.21 -13.65 33.95
N PHE A 212 16.24 -12.57 33.20
CA PHE A 212 16.79 -12.49 31.84
C PHE A 212 17.91 -11.46 31.67
N ALA A 213 18.53 -11.02 32.77
CA ALA A 213 19.80 -10.28 32.73
C ALA A 213 20.95 -11.13 32.17
#